data_AF-A0A4Y8D1D1-F1
#
_entry.id   AF-A0A4Y8D1D1-F1
#
_cell.length_a   1.000
_cell.length_b   1.000
_cell.length_c   1.000
_cell.angle_alpha   90.00
_cell.angle_beta   90.00
_cell.angle_gamma   90.00
#
_symmetry.space_group_name_H-M   'P 1'
#
loop_
_entity.id
_entity.type
_entity.pdbx_description
1 polymer ?
#
loop_
_entity_poly.entity_id
_entity_poly.type
_entity_poly.pdbx_seq_one_letter_code
_entity_poly.pdbx_strand_id
1 'polypeptide(L)'
;MEEQHVQIPVKGSSDVSLGNGGTIGVLPKDSMANPTLKFHHEPLLSPKTLMRLLELENIDGEDTTTELRCSISTWHVDHIPSYHAISYVWGSTECITTLNVDDRRLNITRNGDYALRQAK
;
A
#
# COMPACT_ATOMS: atom_id res chain seq x y z
N MET A 1 32.61 15.77 20.71
CA MET A 1 32.07 14.82 21.69
C MET A 1 30.86 14.16 21.01
N GLU A 2 31.14 13.44 19.93
CA GLU A 2 31.34 11.97 19.87
C GLU A 2 30.00 11.23 19.87
N GLU A 3 29.58 10.85 18.66
CA GLU A 3 28.46 9.96 18.36
C GLU A 3 28.79 8.55 18.85
N GLN A 4 27.85 7.89 19.53
CA GLN A 4 27.98 6.48 19.91
C GLN A 4 26.93 5.64 19.19
N HIS A 5 27.36 4.95 18.14
CA HIS A 5 26.66 3.83 17.53
C HIS A 5 26.89 2.58 18.37
N VAL A 6 25.81 1.93 18.81
CA VAL A 6 25.86 0.61 19.44
C VAL A 6 25.44 -0.43 18.41
N GLN A 7 26.41 -1.20 17.90
CA GLN A 7 26.19 -2.44 17.18
C GLN A 7 26.36 -3.60 18.16
N ILE A 8 25.39 -4.52 18.22
CA ILE A 8 25.50 -5.75 19.01
C ILE A 8 25.53 -6.94 18.04
N PRO A 9 26.64 -7.67 17.92
CA PRO A 9 26.69 -8.94 17.21
C PRO A 9 26.37 -10.08 18.18
N VAL A 10 25.42 -10.96 17.83
CA VAL A 10 25.30 -12.25 18.51
C VAL A 10 25.55 -13.39 17.51
N LYS A 11 26.62 -14.08 17.87
CA LYS A 11 27.33 -15.19 17.24
C LYS A 11 26.43 -16.42 17.05
N GLY A 12 26.56 -17.06 15.90
CA GLY A 12 25.90 -18.32 15.59
C GLY A 12 26.48 -19.52 16.35
N SER A 13 25.76 -20.64 16.25
CA SER A 13 26.27 -21.98 16.51
C SER A 13 25.65 -22.94 15.49
N SER A 14 26.52 -23.54 14.68
CA SER A 14 26.37 -24.83 13.98
C SER A 14 26.04 -25.94 15.00
N ASP A 15 25.47 -27.10 14.68
CA ASP A 15 25.80 -28.04 13.60
C ASP A 15 24.73 -29.17 13.56
N VAL A 16 24.56 -29.87 12.42
CA VAL A 16 24.30 -31.33 12.24
C VAL A 16 23.63 -31.66 10.89
N SER A 17 24.49 -32.18 10.01
CA SER A 17 24.39 -33.34 9.12
C SER A 17 23.33 -33.46 8.00
N LEU A 18 23.88 -33.40 6.78
CA LEU A 18 23.85 -34.39 5.70
C LEU A 18 22.59 -35.26 5.51
N GLY A 19 21.91 -35.01 4.38
CA GLY A 19 21.03 -35.97 3.71
C GLY A 19 21.05 -35.72 2.22
N ASN A 20 21.90 -36.45 1.49
CA ASN A 20 21.93 -36.47 0.03
C ASN A 20 20.67 -37.15 -0.50
N GLY A 21 19.93 -36.46 -1.39
CA GLY A 21 18.82 -37.06 -2.12
C GLY A 21 18.29 -36.08 -3.15
N GLY A 22 18.73 -36.25 -4.40
CA GLY A 22 18.33 -35.39 -5.50
C GLY A 22 16.85 -35.55 -5.85
N THR A 23 16.20 -34.42 -6.07
CA THR A 23 15.14 -34.30 -7.07
C THR A 23 15.24 -32.90 -7.64
N ILE A 24 15.55 -32.79 -8.94
CA ILE A 24 15.34 -31.56 -9.70
C ILE A 24 13.83 -31.35 -9.74
N GLY A 25 13.32 -30.60 -8.77
CA GLY A 25 11.99 -30.02 -8.81
C GLY A 25 12.01 -28.91 -9.83
N VAL A 26 11.60 -29.22 -11.06
CA VAL A 26 11.19 -28.22 -12.05
C VAL A 26 10.10 -27.38 -11.38
N LEU A 27 10.44 -26.14 -11.00
CA LEU A 27 9.45 -25.15 -10.60
C LEU A 27 8.47 -24.97 -11.77
N PRO A 28 7.15 -25.14 -11.57
CA PRO A 28 6.17 -24.76 -12.57
C PRO A 28 6.36 -23.28 -12.87
N LYS A 29 6.67 -22.98 -14.12
CA LYS A 29 6.89 -21.63 -14.64
C LYS A 29 5.53 -20.96 -14.90
N ASP A 30 4.63 -20.96 -13.90
CA ASP A 30 3.27 -20.43 -14.00
C ASP A 30 2.77 -19.88 -12.65
N SER A 31 3.56 -19.03 -11.99
CA SER A 31 3.04 -18.27 -10.85
C SER A 31 3.76 -16.94 -10.68
N MET A 32 3.40 -15.97 -11.52
CA MET A 32 3.56 -14.55 -11.19
C MET A 32 2.23 -13.82 -11.32
N ALA A 33 1.13 -14.49 -10.97
CA ALA A 33 0.00 -13.77 -10.40
C ALA A 33 0.39 -13.49 -8.95
N ASN A 34 1.18 -12.44 -8.71
CA ASN A 34 1.31 -11.91 -7.36
C ASN A 34 -0.13 -11.67 -6.87
N PRO A 35 -0.60 -12.37 -5.82
CA PRO A 35 -1.94 -12.14 -5.33
C PRO A 35 -1.96 -10.68 -4.87
N THR A 36 -2.67 -9.82 -5.61
CA THR A 36 -2.79 -8.41 -5.27
C THR A 36 -3.35 -8.34 -3.87
N LEU A 37 -2.54 -7.86 -2.93
CA LEU A 37 -2.86 -7.86 -1.51
C LEU A 37 -4.09 -6.99 -1.27
N LYS A 38 -4.98 -7.41 -0.36
CA LYS A 38 -6.13 -6.59 0.02
C LYS A 38 -5.64 -5.47 0.94
N PHE A 39 -6.10 -4.24 0.68
CA PHE A 39 -5.82 -3.13 1.58
C PHE A 39 -6.47 -3.39 2.95
N HIS A 40 -5.72 -3.15 4.02
CA HIS A 40 -6.19 -3.23 5.39
C HIS A 40 -5.95 -1.89 6.08
N HIS A 41 -6.99 -1.30 6.63
CA HIS A 41 -6.88 -0.04 7.35
C HIS A 41 -6.27 -0.28 8.73
N GLU A 42 -5.09 0.31 8.96
CA GLU A 42 -4.42 0.28 10.26
C GLU A 42 -4.72 1.55 11.06
N PRO A 43 -5.00 1.49 12.37
CA PRO A 43 -5.17 2.69 13.19
C PRO A 43 -3.94 3.60 13.17
N LEU A 44 -4.14 4.92 13.30
CA LEU A 44 -3.03 5.86 13.48
C LEU A 44 -2.47 5.74 14.90
N LEU A 45 -1.14 5.84 15.04
CA LEU A 45 -0.46 5.83 16.34
C LEU A 45 -0.89 6.99 17.24
N SER A 46 -1.19 8.16 16.65
CA SER A 46 -1.66 9.34 17.35
C SER A 46 -2.79 10.02 16.56
N PRO A 47 -4.03 9.53 16.67
CA PRO A 47 -5.15 9.98 15.82
C PRO A 47 -5.55 11.45 15.97
N LYS A 48 -5.10 12.13 17.04
CA LYS A 48 -5.37 13.56 17.27
C LYS A 48 -4.40 14.49 16.54
N THR A 49 -3.24 13.97 16.16
CA THR A 49 -2.12 14.77 15.65
C THR A 49 -1.61 14.29 14.30
N LEU A 50 -2.02 13.08 13.87
CA LEU A 50 -1.68 12.51 12.58
C LEU A 50 -2.89 12.44 11.66
N MET A 51 -2.65 12.60 10.38
CA MET A 51 -3.62 12.42 9.30
C MET A 51 -2.96 11.68 8.14
N ARG A 52 -3.75 10.91 7.37
CA ARG A 52 -3.31 10.32 6.11
C ARG A 52 -3.79 11.14 4.94
N LEU A 53 -2.90 11.38 3.99
CA LEU A 53 -3.24 11.91 2.68
C LEU A 53 -3.16 10.80 1.64
N LEU A 54 -4.09 10.85 0.70
CA LEU A 54 -4.11 10.02 -0.49
C LEU A 54 -3.60 10.87 -1.66
N GLU A 55 -2.55 10.42 -2.30
CA GLU A 55 -1.99 11.08 -3.49
C GLU A 55 -2.36 10.26 -4.73
N LEU A 56 -2.96 10.90 -5.73
CA LEU A 56 -3.36 10.26 -6.97
C LEU A 56 -2.17 10.23 -7.95
N GLU A 57 -1.84 9.06 -8.47
CA GLU A 57 -0.77 8.92 -9.45
C GLU A 57 -1.26 9.30 -10.85
N ASN A 58 -0.48 10.13 -11.54
CA ASN A 58 -0.68 10.40 -12.96
C ASN A 58 -0.18 9.22 -13.78
N ILE A 59 -1.08 8.31 -14.12
CA ILE A 59 -0.83 7.32 -15.17
C ILE A 59 -1.11 8.02 -16.48
N ASP A 60 -0.07 8.19 -17.30
CA ASP A 60 -0.17 8.72 -18.65
C ASP A 60 -1.01 7.76 -19.50
N GLY A 61 -2.28 8.12 -19.69
CA GLY A 61 -3.26 7.40 -20.49
C GLY A 61 -4.41 8.34 -20.80
N GLU A 62 -4.66 8.58 -22.09
CA GLU A 62 -5.69 9.50 -22.60
C GLU A 62 -7.12 9.02 -22.26
N ASP A 63 -7.25 7.78 -21.78
CA ASP A 63 -8.52 7.15 -21.46
C ASP A 63 -8.92 7.33 -19.98
N THR A 64 -10.12 7.87 -19.78
CA THR A 64 -10.79 7.94 -18.47
C THR A 64 -11.16 6.58 -17.88
N THR A 65 -10.96 5.50 -18.65
CA THR A 65 -11.13 4.09 -18.24
C THR A 65 -9.88 3.54 -17.53
N THR A 66 -8.79 4.31 -17.49
CA THR A 66 -7.53 3.90 -16.84
C THR A 66 -7.73 3.65 -15.33
N GLU A 67 -7.04 2.62 -14.84
CA GLU A 67 -6.95 2.24 -13.43
C GLU A 67 -6.58 3.46 -12.57
N LEU A 68 -7.25 3.68 -11.44
CA LEU A 68 -6.80 4.66 -10.45
C LEU A 68 -5.72 4.03 -9.58
N ARG A 69 -4.57 4.69 -9.51
CA ARG A 69 -3.49 4.36 -8.57
C ARG A 69 -3.25 5.52 -7.63
N CYS A 70 -2.89 5.18 -6.41
CA CYS A 70 -2.62 6.15 -5.39
C CYS A 70 -1.62 5.61 -4.36
N SER A 71 -1.00 6.54 -3.67
CA SER A 71 -0.15 6.26 -2.52
C SER A 71 -0.74 6.91 -1.26
N ILE A 72 -0.44 6.32 -0.11
CA ILE A 72 -0.82 6.90 1.19
C ILE A 72 0.42 7.37 1.94
N SER A 73 0.37 8.62 2.40
CA SER A 73 1.39 9.18 3.29
C SER A 73 0.74 9.66 4.60
N THR A 74 1.49 9.58 5.71
CA THR A 74 1.02 10.02 7.03
C THR A 74 1.78 11.28 7.44
N TRP A 75 1.04 12.31 7.87
CA TRP A 75 1.56 13.62 8.20
C TRP A 75 1.09 14.07 9.58
N HIS A 76 1.91 14.87 10.24
CA HIS A 76 1.46 15.65 11.40
C HIS A 76 0.53 16.78 10.94
N VAL A 77 -0.54 17.05 11.68
CA VAL A 77 -1.54 18.07 11.32
C VAL A 77 -0.95 19.47 11.13
N ASP A 78 0.10 19.81 11.90
CA ASP A 78 0.78 21.11 11.81
C ASP A 78 1.74 21.23 10.61
N HIS A 79 2.04 20.11 9.94
CA HIS A 79 3.01 20.03 8.84
C HIS A 79 2.43 19.41 7.58
N ILE A 80 1.10 19.32 7.49
CA ILE A 80 0.43 18.71 6.36
C ILE A 80 0.58 19.60 5.11
N PRO A 81 0.92 19.04 3.93
CA PRO A 81 0.97 19.83 2.70
C PRO A 81 -0.42 20.32 2.31
N SER A 82 -0.51 21.22 1.32
CA SER A 82 -1.80 21.61 0.75
C SER A 82 -2.47 20.39 0.10
N TYR A 83 -3.77 20.23 0.31
CA TYR A 83 -4.54 19.10 -0.22
C TYR A 83 -5.95 19.54 -0.63
N HIS A 84 -6.57 18.77 -1.54
CA HIS A 84 -7.98 18.91 -1.85
C HIS A 84 -8.81 18.06 -0.90
N ALA A 85 -9.71 18.70 -0.15
CA ALA A 85 -10.67 18.01 0.69
C ALA A 85 -11.90 17.61 -0.14
N ILE A 86 -12.12 16.31 -0.27
CA ILE A 86 -13.32 15.76 -0.89
C ILE A 86 -14.32 15.44 0.22
N SER A 87 -15.49 16.07 0.21
CA SER A 87 -16.57 15.79 1.15
C SER A 87 -17.67 14.96 0.48
N TYR A 88 -18.34 14.10 1.26
CA TYR A 88 -19.52 13.30 0.85
C TYR A 88 -19.31 12.18 -0.19
N VAL A 89 -18.53 11.14 0.16
CA VAL A 89 -18.52 9.85 -0.58
C VAL A 89 -19.57 8.86 -0.05
N TRP A 90 -20.75 9.36 0.29
CA TRP A 90 -21.87 8.55 0.78
C TRP A 90 -22.58 7.87 -0.40
N GLY A 91 -23.00 6.62 -0.25
CA GLY A 91 -23.63 5.87 -1.33
C GLY A 91 -23.76 4.39 -1.02
N SER A 92 -24.34 3.62 -1.94
CA SER A 92 -24.50 2.17 -1.76
C SER A 92 -23.14 1.48 -1.66
N THR A 93 -23.01 0.59 -0.68
CA THR A 93 -21.86 -0.30 -0.51
C THR A 93 -21.92 -1.52 -1.44
N GLU A 94 -23.01 -1.68 -2.20
CA GLU A 94 -23.22 -2.82 -3.11
C GLU A 94 -22.54 -2.59 -4.47
N CYS A 95 -22.37 -1.32 -4.88
CA CYS A 95 -21.67 -0.95 -6.10
C CYS A 95 -20.25 -0.46 -5.76
N ILE A 96 -19.32 -1.40 -5.77
CA ILE A 96 -17.91 -1.16 -5.46
C ILE A 96 -17.04 -1.21 -6.71
N THR A 97 -16.09 -0.28 -6.80
CA THR A 97 -14.97 -0.34 -7.73
C THR A 97 -13.66 -0.50 -6.96
N THR A 98 -12.58 -0.85 -7.67
CA THR A 98 -11.27 -1.12 -7.06
C THR A 98 -10.30 0.02 -7.35
N LEU A 99 -9.67 0.51 -6.28
CA LEU A 99 -8.55 1.44 -6.29
C LEU A 99 -7.28 0.69 -5.87
N ASN A 100 -6.15 0.97 -6.50
CA ASN A 100 -4.86 0.42 -6.07
C ASN A 100 -4.11 1.43 -5.20
N VAL A 101 -3.83 1.06 -3.95
CA VAL A 101 -3.19 1.87 -2.91
C VAL A 101 -1.89 1.18 -2.49
N ASP A 102 -0.72 1.73 -2.84
CA ASP A 102 0.59 1.13 -2.52
C ASP A 102 0.65 -0.39 -2.85
N ASP A 103 0.24 -0.75 -4.07
CA ASP A 103 0.11 -2.14 -4.58
C ASP A 103 -0.96 -3.02 -3.88
N ARG A 104 -1.86 -2.41 -3.10
CA ARG A 104 -2.97 -3.10 -2.43
C ARG A 104 -4.33 -2.66 -2.97
N ARG A 105 -5.22 -3.62 -3.19
CA ARG A 105 -6.59 -3.35 -3.66
C ARG A 105 -7.50 -2.86 -2.53
N LEU A 106 -8.05 -1.67 -2.69
CA LEU A 106 -9.07 -1.08 -1.84
C LEU A 106 -10.38 -0.99 -2.62
N ASN A 107 -11.45 -1.56 -2.05
CA ASN A 107 -12.79 -1.39 -2.61
C ASN A 107 -13.36 -0.05 -2.14
N ILE A 108 -13.81 0.77 -3.08
CA ILE A 108 -14.44 2.07 -2.83
C ILE A 108 -15.83 2.10 -3.45
N THR A 109 -16.70 2.96 -2.92
CA THR A 109 -18.01 3.20 -3.52
C THR A 109 -17.85 3.90 -4.89
N ARG A 110 -18.85 3.75 -5.76
CA ARG A 110 -18.89 4.48 -7.04
C ARG A 110 -18.77 6.00 -6.88
N ASN A 111 -19.37 6.56 -5.83
CA ASN A 111 -19.25 7.99 -5.53
C ASN A 111 -17.83 8.37 -5.09
N GLY A 112 -17.16 7.47 -4.37
CA GLY A 112 -15.72 7.58 -4.06
C GLY A 112 -14.87 7.66 -5.33
N ASP A 113 -15.06 6.73 -6.25
CA ASP A 113 -14.33 6.72 -7.53
C ASP A 113 -14.57 7.98 -8.34
N TYR A 114 -15.83 8.39 -8.49
CA TYR A 114 -16.17 9.60 -9.23
C TYR A 114 -15.49 10.83 -8.63
N ALA A 115 -15.56 10.99 -7.31
CA ALA A 115 -14.96 12.14 -6.63
C ALA A 115 -13.43 12.15 -6.77
N LEU A 116 -12.77 10.99 -6.69
CA LEU A 116 -11.33 10.88 -6.92
C LEU A 116 -10.95 11.26 -8.36
N ARG A 117 -11.73 10.83 -9.36
CA ARG A 117 -11.49 11.20 -10.77
C ARG A 117 -11.66 12.68 -11.04
N GLN A 118 -12.50 13.38 -10.29
CA GLN A 118 -12.68 14.84 -10.41
C GLN A 118 -11.59 15.65 -9.70
N ALA A 119 -10.86 15.03 -8.76
CA ALA A 119 -9.79 15.68 -8.00
C ALA A 119 -8.41 15.50 -8.66
N LYS A 120 -8.32 14.68 -9.71
CA LYS A 120 -7.17 14.58 -10.61
C LYS A 120 -7.14 15.78 -11.56
#